data_AF-A0A182YNQ7-F1
#
_entry.id   AF-A0A182YNQ7-F1
#
_cell.length_a   1.000
_cell.length_b   1.000
_cell.length_c   1.000
_cell.angle_alpha   90.00
_cell.angle_beta   90.00
_cell.angle_gamma   90.00
#
_symmetry.space_group_name_H-M   'P 1'
#
loop_
_entity.id
_entity.type
_entity.pdbx_description
1 polymer ?
#
loop_
_entity_poly.entity_id
_entity_poly.type
_entity_poly.pdbx_seq_one_letter_code
_entity_poly.pdbx_strand_id
1 'polypeptide(L)'
;MALILTPIPAQCMTAYIEFEISEGAYEVSCPDAMCPAQGIITIAEITALASSSLVEKHHRYRLNREVELDRFRTWCPKAGCETICLVGAAEQQAGGQAGANQTGSTVCPDRIVPLSPSSSSMPSPCAVHCPTCREDFCSGCKKAWHPTMSCEENSRRLAVDGQTDALGIPFDNDLIKCCPMCTVPIEKDEGCAQMMCKRCKHVFCWYCLASLDDDFLLRHYDKGPCKNKLGHSRASVVWHRAQVIGIFAGFGILLLVASPLLLLAAPCIVCCKCRICSGAAKLEETEVDYDDAAVALHSTSGLQR
;
A
#
# COMPACT_ATOMS: atom_id res chain seq x y z
N MET A 1 -13.53 9.37 16.19
CA MET A 1 -13.19 10.59 15.43
C MET A 1 -11.74 10.94 15.73
N ALA A 2 -10.82 10.25 15.09
CA ALA A 2 -9.39 10.51 15.15
C ALA A 2 -9.05 11.89 14.57
N LEU A 3 -9.87 12.42 13.65
CA LEU A 3 -9.65 13.72 13.00
C LEU A 3 -9.90 14.95 13.88
N ILE A 4 -10.52 14.81 15.07
CA ILE A 4 -10.88 15.98 15.90
C ILE A 4 -9.86 16.30 17.00
N LEU A 5 -8.89 15.41 17.27
CA LEU A 5 -8.01 15.54 18.44
C LEU A 5 -6.51 15.69 18.11
N THR A 6 -6.10 15.57 16.85
CA THR A 6 -4.68 15.64 16.46
C THR A 6 -4.29 17.03 15.91
N PRO A 7 -3.10 17.58 16.23
CA PRO A 7 -2.64 18.91 15.78
C PRO A 7 -2.21 18.96 14.30
N ILE A 8 -2.56 17.96 13.49
CA ILE A 8 -2.13 17.86 12.09
C ILE A 8 -3.07 18.71 11.22
N PRO A 9 -2.56 19.64 10.39
CA PRO A 9 -3.40 20.42 9.49
C PRO A 9 -4.20 19.52 8.53
N ALA A 10 -5.47 19.87 8.26
CA ALA A 10 -6.37 19.08 7.42
C ALA A 10 -5.80 18.80 6.00
N GLN A 11 -5.03 19.74 5.45
CA GLN A 11 -4.37 19.58 4.15
C GLN A 11 -3.28 18.48 4.19
N CYS A 12 -2.52 18.39 5.30
CA CYS A 12 -1.50 17.36 5.48
C CYS A 12 -2.15 15.98 5.64
N MET A 13 -3.26 15.90 6.40
CA MET A 13 -4.02 14.65 6.53
C MET A 13 -4.61 14.19 5.20
N THR A 14 -5.10 15.13 4.39
CA THR A 14 -5.59 14.85 3.03
C THR A 14 -4.47 14.26 2.18
N ALA A 15 -3.34 14.95 2.06
CA ALA A 15 -2.21 14.48 1.26
C ALA A 15 -1.67 13.12 1.74
N TYR A 16 -1.63 12.89 3.06
CA TYR A 16 -1.24 11.61 3.63
C TYR A 16 -2.19 10.46 3.24
N ILE A 17 -3.50 10.63 3.47
CA ILE A 17 -4.50 9.62 3.10
C ILE A 17 -4.47 9.37 1.59
N GLU A 18 -4.34 10.45 0.80
CA GLU A 18 -4.30 10.32 -0.65
C GLU A 18 -3.09 9.51 -1.11
N PHE A 19 -1.93 9.78 -0.53
CA PHE A 19 -0.70 9.04 -0.79
C PHE A 19 -0.84 7.56 -0.39
N GLU A 20 -1.27 7.26 0.83
CA GLU A 20 -1.42 5.87 1.32
C GLU A 20 -2.39 5.06 0.45
N ILE A 21 -3.54 5.62 0.08
CA ILE A 21 -4.48 4.95 -0.83
C ILE A 21 -3.87 4.83 -2.22
N SER A 22 -3.14 5.84 -2.72
CA SER A 22 -2.47 5.76 -4.02
C SER A 22 -1.48 4.60 -4.09
N GLU A 23 -0.80 4.34 -2.97
CA GLU A 23 0.17 3.27 -2.72
C GLU A 23 -0.48 1.91 -2.40
N GLY A 24 -1.82 1.84 -2.34
CA GLY A 24 -2.57 0.60 -2.23
C GLY A 24 -2.97 0.17 -0.82
N ALA A 25 -2.95 1.09 0.16
CA ALA A 25 -3.42 0.80 1.49
C ALA A 25 -4.93 0.45 1.49
N TYR A 26 -5.28 -0.71 2.07
CA TYR A 26 -6.67 -1.10 2.38
C TYR A 26 -7.07 -0.71 3.81
N GLU A 27 -6.10 -0.49 4.68
CA GLU A 27 -6.24 0.11 6.00
C GLU A 27 -5.23 1.25 6.12
N VAL A 28 -5.72 2.44 6.45
CA VAL A 28 -4.86 3.62 6.61
C VAL A 28 -4.71 3.89 8.10
N SER A 29 -3.48 3.81 8.58
CA SER A 29 -3.19 4.06 9.99
C SER A 29 -3.13 5.56 10.29
N CYS A 30 -3.42 5.96 11.53
CA CYS A 30 -3.19 7.34 11.95
C CYS A 30 -1.68 7.61 11.96
N PRO A 31 -1.21 8.72 11.34
CA PRO A 31 0.23 9.04 11.32
C PRO A 31 0.75 9.54 12.67
N ASP A 32 -0.13 9.86 13.62
CA ASP A 32 0.26 10.26 14.98
C ASP A 32 0.58 9.03 15.83
N ALA A 33 1.85 8.89 16.22
CA ALA A 33 2.32 7.80 17.07
C ALA A 33 1.71 7.80 18.48
N MET A 34 1.17 8.94 18.93
CA MET A 34 0.49 9.09 20.22
C MET A 34 -1.04 9.15 20.06
N CYS A 35 -1.57 8.72 18.92
CA CYS A 35 -3.00 8.78 18.65
C CYS A 35 -3.81 8.05 19.73
N PRO A 36 -4.70 8.74 20.47
CA PRO A 36 -5.47 8.14 21.55
C PRO A 36 -6.53 7.15 21.07
N ALA A 37 -6.84 7.16 19.77
CA ALA A 37 -7.87 6.33 19.13
C ALA A 37 -7.33 5.02 18.52
N GLN A 38 -6.11 4.60 18.87
CA GLN A 38 -5.53 3.31 18.45
C GLN A 38 -5.39 3.13 16.93
N GLY A 39 -5.17 4.24 16.21
CA GLY A 39 -4.29 4.22 15.05
C GLY A 39 -4.87 3.76 13.72
N ILE A 40 -6.20 3.66 13.53
CA ILE A 40 -6.79 3.41 12.20
C ILE A 40 -7.77 4.53 11.83
N ILE A 41 -7.59 5.11 10.65
CA ILE A 41 -8.49 6.12 10.09
C ILE A 41 -9.73 5.42 9.55
N THR A 42 -10.91 5.88 9.97
CA THR A 42 -12.18 5.27 9.58
C THR A 42 -12.58 5.59 8.14
N ILE A 43 -13.47 4.78 7.57
CA ILE A 43 -14.00 5.01 6.21
C ILE A 43 -14.70 6.38 6.10
N ALA A 44 -15.43 6.80 7.14
CA ALA A 44 -16.09 8.10 7.16
C ALA A 44 -15.08 9.25 7.11
N GLU A 45 -13.96 9.11 7.82
CA GLU A 45 -12.87 10.09 7.84
C GLU A 45 -12.12 10.14 6.50
N ILE A 46 -11.87 8.99 5.87
CA ILE A 46 -11.31 8.90 4.52
C ILE A 46 -12.25 9.55 3.50
N THR A 47 -13.56 9.31 3.61
CA THR A 47 -14.57 9.87 2.70
C THR A 47 -14.68 11.39 2.83
N ALA A 48 -14.44 11.93 4.02
CA ALA A 48 -14.47 13.37 4.27
C ALA A 48 -13.22 14.10 3.74
N LEU A 49 -12.09 13.39 3.60
CA LEU A 49 -10.79 13.99 3.25
C LEU A 49 -10.33 13.71 1.82
N ALA A 50 -10.62 12.53 1.28
CA ALA A 50 -10.17 12.12 -0.05
C ALA A 50 -11.22 12.35 -1.14
N SER A 51 -10.77 12.49 -2.38
CA SER A 51 -11.66 12.56 -3.56
C SER A 51 -12.48 11.28 -3.74
N SER A 52 -13.69 11.39 -4.31
CA SER A 52 -14.60 10.25 -4.50
C SER A 52 -13.99 9.11 -5.32
N SER A 53 -13.15 9.42 -6.31
CA SER A 53 -12.43 8.41 -7.10
C SER A 53 -11.43 7.62 -6.28
N LEU A 54 -10.80 8.26 -5.29
CA LEU A 54 -9.83 7.63 -4.41
C LEU A 54 -10.50 6.83 -3.29
N VAL A 55 -11.64 7.32 -2.78
CA VAL A 55 -12.50 6.58 -1.85
C VAL A 55 -12.99 5.28 -2.50
N GLU A 56 -13.43 5.33 -3.75
CA GLU A 56 -13.82 4.13 -4.52
C GLU A 56 -12.65 3.16 -4.69
N LYS A 57 -11.45 3.68 -4.99
CA LYS A 57 -10.23 2.88 -5.08
C LYS A 57 -9.89 2.20 -3.74
N HIS A 58 -10.03 2.91 -2.62
CA HIS A 58 -9.86 2.37 -1.27
C HIS A 58 -10.89 1.29 -0.94
N HIS A 59 -12.17 1.49 -1.27
CA HIS A 59 -13.21 0.47 -1.12
C HIS A 59 -12.86 -0.81 -1.89
N ARG A 60 -12.36 -0.67 -3.13
CA ARG A 60 -11.90 -1.82 -3.93
C ARG A 60 -10.74 -2.56 -3.26
N TYR A 61 -9.78 -1.85 -2.67
CA TYR A 61 -8.68 -2.49 -1.94
C TYR A 61 -9.15 -3.27 -0.70
N ARG A 62 -10.10 -2.71 0.05
CA ARG A 62 -10.72 -3.39 1.19
C ARG A 62 -11.48 -4.65 0.77
N LEU A 63 -12.32 -4.54 -0.25
CA LEU A 63 -13.08 -5.68 -0.77
C LEU A 63 -12.15 -6.78 -1.31
N ASN A 64 -11.06 -6.41 -2.00
CA ASN A 64 -10.07 -7.38 -2.46
C ASN A 64 -9.44 -8.15 -1.29
N ARG A 65 -9.10 -7.45 -0.20
CA ARG A 65 -8.57 -8.06 1.02
C ARG A 65 -9.59 -8.98 1.69
N GLU A 66 -10.85 -8.56 1.77
CA GLU A 66 -11.93 -9.37 2.35
C GLU A 66 -12.17 -10.67 1.57
N VAL A 67 -12.21 -10.58 0.24
CA VAL A 67 -12.38 -11.76 -0.63
C VAL A 67 -11.17 -12.71 -0.55
N GLU A 68 -9.96 -12.18 -0.41
CA GLU A 68 -8.74 -12.98 -0.23
C GLU A 68 -8.74 -13.77 1.08
N LEU A 69 -9.23 -13.16 2.16
CA LEU A 69 -9.30 -13.81 3.48
C LEU A 69 -10.44 -14.82 3.59
N ASP A 70 -11.48 -14.69 2.77
CA ASP A 70 -12.62 -15.61 2.75
C ASP A 70 -12.34 -16.85 1.89
N ARG A 71 -12.12 -17.99 2.55
CA ARG A 71 -11.93 -19.30 1.90
C ARG A 71 -13.07 -19.76 0.99
N PHE A 72 -14.25 -19.15 1.09
CA PHE A 72 -15.44 -19.49 0.30
C PHE A 72 -15.73 -18.47 -0.80
N ARG A 73 -14.88 -17.46 -1.02
CA ARG A 73 -15.06 -16.46 -2.06
C ARG A 73 -13.82 -16.36 -2.95
N THR A 74 -14.03 -15.95 -4.20
CA THR A 74 -12.92 -15.64 -5.11
C THR A 74 -13.38 -14.70 -6.21
N TRP A 75 -12.50 -13.82 -6.68
CA TRP A 75 -12.72 -13.06 -7.91
C TRP A 75 -12.72 -13.98 -9.14
N CYS A 76 -13.57 -13.65 -10.12
CA CYS A 76 -13.50 -14.21 -11.46
C CYS A 76 -12.19 -13.78 -12.14
N PRO A 77 -11.43 -14.70 -12.76
CA PRO A 77 -10.17 -14.37 -13.42
C PRO A 77 -10.33 -13.69 -14.78
N LYS A 78 -11.54 -13.67 -15.35
CA LYS A 78 -11.79 -13.10 -16.68
C LYS A 78 -11.58 -11.58 -16.66
N ALA A 79 -10.74 -11.09 -17.56
CA ALA A 79 -10.51 -9.66 -17.72
C ALA A 79 -11.83 -8.90 -17.94
N GLY A 80 -12.03 -7.82 -17.19
CA GLY A 80 -13.26 -7.01 -17.22
C GLY A 80 -14.45 -7.61 -16.46
N CYS A 81 -14.33 -8.79 -15.85
CA CYS A 81 -15.38 -9.39 -15.03
C CYS A 81 -15.12 -9.16 -13.54
N GLU A 82 -15.83 -8.22 -12.93
CA GLU A 82 -15.69 -7.88 -11.50
C GLU A 82 -16.65 -8.70 -10.61
N THR A 83 -16.81 -9.99 -10.88
CA THR A 83 -17.74 -10.85 -10.12
C THR A 83 -17.00 -11.66 -9.06
N ILE A 84 -17.50 -11.59 -7.82
CA ILE A 84 -17.07 -12.46 -6.72
C ILE A 84 -17.90 -13.75 -6.79
N CYS A 85 -17.23 -14.88 -6.93
CA CYS A 85 -17.79 -16.21 -7.05
C CYS A 85 -17.66 -16.97 -5.72
N LEU A 86 -18.58 -17.90 -5.47
CA LEU A 86 -18.53 -18.78 -4.29
C LEU A 86 -17.69 -20.02 -4.57
N VAL A 87 -16.81 -20.38 -3.63
CA VAL A 87 -15.93 -21.55 -3.69
C VAL A 87 -16.52 -22.65 -2.81
N GLY A 88 -16.77 -23.83 -3.38
CA GLY A 88 -17.31 -24.98 -2.64
C GLY A 88 -18.84 -25.08 -2.60
N ALA A 89 -19.55 -24.32 -3.44
CA ALA A 89 -21.00 -24.47 -3.62
C ALA A 89 -21.33 -25.53 -4.68
N ALA A 90 -21.14 -26.81 -4.33
CA ALA A 90 -21.82 -27.94 -4.94
C ALA A 90 -22.35 -28.75 -3.75
N GLU A 91 -23.64 -28.95 -3.50
CA GLU A 91 -24.85 -28.97 -4.31
C GLU A 91 -26.00 -28.27 -3.56
N GLN A 92 -26.77 -27.41 -4.22
CA GLN A 92 -28.19 -27.14 -3.92
C GLN A 92 -28.77 -26.16 -4.95
N GLN A 93 -28.92 -26.61 -6.21
CA GLN A 93 -29.91 -26.09 -7.16
C GLN A 93 -29.92 -26.94 -8.43
N ALA A 94 -30.50 -28.14 -8.30
CA ALA A 94 -31.06 -28.89 -9.42
C ALA A 94 -32.41 -29.46 -8.97
N GLY A 95 -33.45 -28.62 -9.01
CA GLY A 95 -34.83 -29.03 -8.80
C GLY A 95 -35.62 -28.84 -10.09
N GLY A 96 -36.09 -29.94 -10.69
CA GLY A 96 -37.10 -29.91 -11.75
C GLY A 96 -37.23 -31.16 -12.64
N GLN A 97 -37.78 -32.26 -12.08
CA GLN A 97 -38.68 -33.29 -12.69
C GLN A 97 -38.22 -34.07 -13.96
N ALA A 98 -38.45 -35.37 -14.19
CA ALA A 98 -39.14 -36.50 -13.55
C ALA A 98 -38.72 -37.80 -14.29
N GLY A 99 -38.78 -38.97 -13.65
CA GLY A 99 -38.68 -40.27 -14.35
C GLY A 99 -38.21 -41.42 -13.47
N ALA A 100 -39.15 -42.29 -13.08
CA ALA A 100 -38.97 -43.45 -12.22
C ALA A 100 -38.16 -44.59 -12.85
N ASN A 101 -37.29 -45.25 -12.07
CA ASN A 101 -37.44 -46.67 -11.67
C ASN A 101 -36.16 -47.22 -11.00
N GLN A 102 -36.37 -47.89 -9.86
CA GLN A 102 -35.81 -49.22 -9.45
C GLN A 102 -34.28 -49.40 -9.48
N THR A 103 -33.55 -49.95 -8.50
CA THR A 103 -33.80 -50.80 -7.32
C THR A 103 -32.40 -51.02 -6.71
N GLY A 104 -32.24 -51.11 -5.39
CA GLY A 104 -31.01 -51.63 -4.78
C GLY A 104 -30.68 -51.07 -3.40
N SER A 105 -31.07 -51.81 -2.36
CA SER A 105 -30.75 -51.60 -0.95
C SER A 105 -29.31 -51.14 -0.66
N THR A 106 -29.14 -50.22 0.29
CA THR A 106 -28.64 -50.55 1.64
C THR A 106 -28.80 -49.32 2.54
N VAL A 107 -29.59 -49.48 3.60
CA VAL A 107 -29.75 -48.54 4.71
C VAL A 107 -28.44 -48.47 5.50
N CYS A 108 -27.97 -47.25 5.81
CA CYS A 108 -27.08 -46.99 6.94
C CYS A 108 -27.62 -45.79 7.73
N PRO A 109 -27.62 -45.85 9.08
CA PRO A 109 -28.45 -45.01 9.93
C PRO A 109 -27.88 -43.62 10.17
N ASP A 110 -28.79 -42.72 10.56
CA ASP A 110 -28.54 -41.44 11.19
C ASP A 110 -27.35 -41.49 12.15
N ARG A 111 -26.28 -40.81 11.76
CA ARG A 111 -25.32 -40.27 12.70
C ARG A 111 -25.13 -38.80 12.37
N ILE A 112 -25.80 -37.98 13.16
CA ILE A 112 -25.42 -36.59 13.40
C ILE A 112 -23.95 -36.63 13.79
N VAL A 113 -23.06 -36.22 12.88
CA VAL A 113 -21.66 -35.94 13.21
C VAL A 113 -21.61 -34.46 13.59
N PRO A 114 -21.29 -34.12 14.84
CA PRO A 114 -20.99 -32.74 15.22
C PRO A 114 -19.79 -32.26 14.40
N LEU A 115 -19.90 -31.05 13.83
CA LEU A 115 -18.77 -30.35 13.23
C LEU A 115 -17.65 -30.20 14.28
N SER A 116 -16.64 -31.05 14.19
CA SER A 116 -15.39 -30.88 14.94
C SER A 116 -14.55 -29.77 14.28
N PRO A 117 -14.16 -28.71 15.01
CA PRO A 117 -13.32 -27.64 14.49
C PRO A 117 -11.85 -28.08 14.60
N SER A 118 -11.42 -28.99 13.73
CA SER A 118 -10.01 -29.39 13.64
C SER A 118 -9.73 -30.12 12.33
N SER A 119 -9.65 -29.37 11.22
CA SER A 119 -8.84 -29.78 10.08
C SER A 119 -8.15 -28.54 9.50
N SER A 120 -6.87 -28.41 9.85
CA SER A 120 -5.90 -27.45 9.31
C SER A 120 -5.45 -27.83 7.88
N SER A 121 -6.25 -28.58 7.14
CA SER A 121 -5.98 -28.94 5.74
C SER A 121 -6.62 -27.91 4.80
N MET A 122 -5.81 -27.29 3.94
CA MET A 122 -6.31 -26.41 2.88
C MET A 122 -7.36 -27.15 2.03
N PRO A 123 -8.46 -26.48 1.65
CA PRO A 123 -9.46 -27.11 0.78
C PRO A 123 -8.82 -27.50 -0.56
N SER A 124 -9.12 -28.71 -1.02
CA SER A 124 -8.68 -29.20 -2.34
C SER A 124 -9.26 -28.31 -3.46
N PRO A 125 -8.50 -28.04 -4.54
CA PRO A 125 -8.99 -27.23 -5.66
C PRO A 125 -10.28 -27.80 -6.25
N CYS A 126 -11.23 -26.93 -6.58
CA CYS A 126 -12.54 -27.28 -7.14
C CYS A 126 -12.92 -26.34 -8.29
N ALA A 127 -13.92 -26.75 -9.07
CA ALA A 127 -14.50 -25.92 -10.13
C ALA A 127 -15.29 -24.77 -9.51
N VAL A 128 -15.14 -23.57 -10.07
CA VAL A 128 -15.91 -22.39 -9.72
C VAL A 128 -16.56 -21.87 -10.99
N HIS A 129 -17.89 -21.77 -10.98
CA HIS A 129 -18.67 -21.21 -12.08
C HIS A 129 -18.94 -19.72 -11.83
N CYS A 130 -18.56 -18.85 -12.77
CA CYS A 130 -18.90 -17.43 -12.70
C CYS A 130 -20.32 -17.18 -13.24
N PRO A 131 -21.27 -16.67 -12.44
CA PRO A 131 -22.65 -16.46 -12.89
C PRO A 131 -22.79 -15.32 -13.91
N THR A 132 -21.81 -14.40 -13.97
CA THR A 132 -21.86 -13.22 -14.83
C THR A 132 -21.32 -13.52 -16.22
N CYS A 133 -20.12 -14.08 -16.30
CA CYS A 133 -19.41 -14.29 -17.57
C CYS A 133 -19.40 -15.75 -18.05
N ARG A 134 -19.95 -16.67 -17.24
CA ARG A 134 -20.09 -18.12 -17.49
C ARG A 134 -18.78 -18.88 -17.64
N GLU A 135 -17.68 -18.31 -17.19
CA GLU A 135 -16.37 -18.96 -17.19
C GLU A 135 -16.26 -19.95 -16.02
N ASP A 136 -15.78 -21.16 -16.31
CA ASP A 136 -15.45 -22.18 -15.31
C ASP A 136 -13.95 -22.20 -15.05
N PHE A 137 -13.56 -21.95 -13.80
CA PHE A 137 -12.15 -21.84 -13.43
C PHE A 137 -11.82 -22.62 -12.17
N CYS A 138 -10.54 -22.93 -12.02
CA CYS A 138 -10.00 -23.62 -10.87
C CYS A 138 -9.88 -22.69 -9.66
N SER A 139 -10.46 -23.07 -8.52
CA SER A 139 -10.36 -22.29 -7.28
C SER A 139 -8.92 -22.13 -6.78
N GLY A 140 -8.02 -23.06 -7.11
CA GLY A 140 -6.62 -23.04 -6.71
C GLY A 140 -5.74 -22.14 -7.58
N CYS A 141 -5.69 -22.38 -8.89
CA CYS A 141 -4.76 -21.68 -9.81
C CYS A 141 -5.40 -20.57 -10.66
N LYS A 142 -6.73 -20.41 -10.59
CA LYS A 142 -7.52 -19.43 -11.35
C LYS A 142 -7.45 -19.55 -12.88
N LYS A 143 -6.88 -20.63 -13.41
CA LYS A 143 -6.92 -20.98 -14.84
C LYS A 143 -8.23 -21.74 -15.16
N ALA A 144 -8.49 -21.97 -16.46
CA ALA A 144 -9.60 -22.80 -16.92
C ALA A 144 -9.69 -24.12 -16.14
N TRP A 145 -10.90 -24.55 -15.78
CA TRP A 145 -11.10 -25.74 -14.95
C TRP A 145 -10.49 -27.00 -15.59
N HIS A 146 -9.75 -27.77 -14.79
CA HIS A 146 -8.95 -28.90 -15.25
C HIS A 146 -9.12 -30.14 -14.35
N PRO A 147 -10.21 -30.91 -14.47
CA PRO A 147 -10.55 -31.98 -13.52
C PRO A 147 -9.62 -33.19 -13.57
N THR A 148 -8.94 -33.43 -14.71
CA THR A 148 -8.12 -34.62 -14.93
C THR A 148 -6.65 -34.45 -14.56
N MET A 149 -6.25 -33.25 -14.13
CA MET A 149 -4.84 -32.93 -13.88
C MET A 149 -4.68 -31.94 -12.73
N SER A 150 -3.52 -31.98 -12.07
CA SER A 150 -3.19 -31.03 -11.01
C SER A 150 -2.97 -29.62 -11.58
N CYS A 151 -3.04 -28.60 -10.71
CA CYS A 151 -2.71 -27.23 -11.09
C CYS A 151 -1.30 -27.09 -11.67
N GLU A 152 -0.35 -27.89 -11.16
CA GLU A 152 1.04 -27.91 -11.61
C GLU A 152 1.19 -28.55 -13.00
N GLU A 153 0.45 -29.63 -13.26
CA GLU A 153 0.47 -30.26 -14.59
C GLU A 153 -0.18 -29.34 -15.64
N ASN A 154 -1.31 -28.72 -15.28
CA ASN A 154 -1.98 -27.76 -16.15
C ASN A 154 -1.10 -26.54 -16.46
N SER A 155 -0.33 -26.06 -15.47
CA SER A 155 0.59 -24.93 -15.70
C SER A 155 1.73 -25.30 -16.65
N ARG A 156 2.30 -26.51 -16.51
CA ARG A 156 3.34 -27.03 -17.42
C ARG A 156 2.81 -27.17 -18.85
N ARG A 157 1.60 -27.69 -19.00
CA ARG A 157 0.96 -27.87 -20.31
C ARG A 157 0.76 -26.53 -21.04
N LEU A 158 0.17 -25.54 -20.35
CA LEU A 158 -0.09 -24.22 -20.94
C LEU A 158 1.21 -23.49 -21.34
N ALA A 159 2.32 -23.75 -20.65
CA ALA A 159 3.62 -23.20 -21.01
C ALA A 159 4.18 -23.81 -22.31
N VAL A 160 3.88 -25.09 -22.59
CA VAL A 160 4.28 -25.78 -23.82
C VAL A 160 3.38 -25.40 -25.00
N ASP A 161 2.08 -25.26 -24.76
CA ASP A 161 1.08 -24.96 -25.80
C ASP A 161 1.11 -23.48 -26.26
N GLY A 162 1.96 -22.63 -25.66
CA GLY A 162 2.05 -21.20 -25.97
C GLY A 162 0.79 -20.40 -25.60
N GLN A 163 -0.15 -21.03 -24.89
CA GLN A 163 -1.45 -20.50 -24.47
C GLN A 163 -1.35 -19.90 -23.05
N THR A 164 -0.40 -18.99 -22.86
CA THR A 164 -0.34 -18.14 -21.66
C THR A 164 -1.31 -16.97 -21.85
N ASP A 165 -2.59 -17.21 -21.61
CA ASP A 165 -3.62 -16.21 -21.91
C ASP A 165 -3.45 -14.90 -21.11
N ALA A 166 -3.49 -13.81 -21.89
CA ALA A 166 -4.02 -12.49 -21.58
C ALA A 166 -3.22 -11.49 -20.71
N LEU A 167 -1.89 -11.45 -20.80
CA LEU A 167 -1.14 -10.19 -20.56
C LEU A 167 -0.05 -9.84 -21.59
N GLY A 168 0.06 -10.56 -22.70
CA GLY A 168 0.72 -10.02 -23.92
C GLY A 168 2.13 -9.44 -23.77
N ILE A 169 2.91 -9.85 -22.76
CA ILE A 169 4.34 -9.56 -22.70
C ILE A 169 5.04 -10.92 -22.71
N PRO A 170 5.94 -11.18 -23.67
CA PRO A 170 6.83 -12.33 -23.60
C PRO A 170 7.56 -12.26 -22.26
N PHE A 171 7.28 -13.19 -21.36
CA PHE A 171 8.08 -13.37 -20.17
C PHE A 171 9.43 -13.93 -20.62
N ASP A 172 10.37 -13.06 -20.96
CA ASP A 172 11.77 -13.39 -20.74
C ASP A 172 11.89 -13.67 -19.23
N ASN A 173 11.99 -14.97 -18.92
CA ASN A 173 11.42 -15.62 -17.74
C ASN A 173 12.02 -15.19 -16.38
N ASP A 174 13.03 -14.33 -16.41
CA ASP A 174 13.83 -13.94 -15.25
C ASP A 174 13.69 -12.48 -14.83
N LEU A 175 13.14 -11.59 -15.67
CA LEU A 175 13.01 -10.17 -15.36
C LEU A 175 11.62 -9.73 -14.89
N ILE A 176 10.53 -10.39 -15.31
CA ILE A 176 9.16 -9.96 -14.95
C ILE A 176 8.39 -11.15 -14.36
N LYS A 177 7.79 -10.98 -13.17
CA LYS A 177 6.88 -11.96 -12.54
C LYS A 177 5.68 -11.25 -11.92
N CYS A 178 4.56 -11.97 -11.79
CA CYS A 178 3.38 -11.43 -11.14
C CYS A 178 3.46 -11.56 -9.61
N CYS A 179 2.95 -10.56 -8.89
CA CYS A 179 2.75 -10.66 -7.45
C CYS A 179 1.85 -11.86 -7.10
N PRO A 180 2.22 -12.73 -6.16
CA PRO A 180 1.39 -13.88 -5.79
C PRO A 180 0.07 -13.50 -5.10
N MET A 181 -0.03 -12.29 -4.55
CA MET A 181 -1.25 -11.81 -3.87
C MET A 181 -2.20 -11.06 -4.80
N CYS A 182 -1.68 -10.08 -5.55
CA CYS A 182 -2.53 -9.20 -6.36
C CYS A 182 -2.30 -9.31 -7.87
N THR A 183 -1.46 -10.25 -8.32
CA THR A 183 -1.17 -10.58 -9.72
C THR A 183 -0.61 -9.46 -10.59
N VAL A 184 -0.28 -8.30 -10.01
CA VAL A 184 0.34 -7.21 -10.77
C VAL A 184 1.69 -7.66 -11.30
N PRO A 185 2.03 -7.33 -12.56
CA PRO A 185 3.36 -7.58 -13.08
C PRO A 185 4.37 -6.74 -12.29
N ILE A 186 5.47 -7.38 -11.90
CA ILE A 186 6.58 -6.79 -11.15
C ILE A 186 7.86 -7.12 -11.91
N GLU A 187 8.61 -6.09 -12.23
CA GLU A 187 9.97 -6.20 -12.76
C GLU A 187 10.96 -6.46 -11.62
N LYS A 188 11.95 -7.32 -11.89
CA LYS A 188 12.98 -7.70 -10.94
C LYS A 188 13.92 -6.53 -10.71
N ASP A 189 13.90 -5.99 -9.49
CA ASP A 189 14.94 -5.05 -9.06
C ASP A 189 16.30 -5.79 -9.03
N GLU A 190 17.34 -5.19 -9.62
CA GLU A 190 18.68 -5.79 -9.65
C GLU A 190 19.19 -6.03 -8.22
N GLY A 191 19.73 -7.23 -7.95
CA GLY A 191 20.47 -7.51 -6.71
C GLY A 191 19.69 -8.00 -5.48
N CYS A 192 18.35 -7.96 -5.43
CA CYS A 192 17.58 -8.55 -4.32
C CYS A 192 16.56 -9.59 -4.80
N ALA A 193 16.46 -10.71 -4.09
CA ALA A 193 15.44 -11.74 -4.35
C ALA A 193 14.21 -11.62 -3.43
N GLN A 194 14.31 -10.89 -2.33
CA GLN A 194 13.15 -10.54 -1.51
C GLN A 194 12.51 -9.28 -2.12
N MET A 195 11.32 -9.45 -2.68
CA MET A 195 10.62 -8.39 -3.38
C MET A 195 9.39 -7.96 -2.61
N MET A 196 9.04 -6.68 -2.74
CA MET A 196 7.84 -6.11 -2.14
C MET A 196 6.93 -5.61 -3.25
N CYS A 197 5.70 -6.10 -3.30
CA CYS A 197 4.73 -5.61 -4.26
C CYS A 197 4.37 -4.15 -3.94
N LYS A 198 4.62 -3.23 -4.87
CA LYS A 198 4.27 -1.82 -4.68
C LYS A 198 2.77 -1.58 -4.49
N ARG A 199 1.90 -2.46 -5.02
CA ARG A 199 0.44 -2.34 -4.94
C ARG A 199 -0.17 -2.89 -3.65
N CYS A 200 0.21 -4.09 -3.21
CA CYS A 200 -0.41 -4.73 -2.03
C CYS A 200 0.54 -4.84 -0.83
N LYS A 201 1.76 -4.31 -0.97
CA LYS A 201 2.87 -4.36 0.01
C LYS A 201 3.31 -5.76 0.43
N HIS A 202 2.76 -6.81 -0.19
CA HIS A 202 3.17 -8.19 0.06
C HIS A 202 4.64 -8.40 -0.25
N VAL A 203 5.35 -8.97 0.72
CA VAL A 203 6.76 -9.34 0.60
C VAL A 203 6.83 -10.81 0.21
N PHE A 204 7.57 -11.13 -0.86
CA PHE A 204 7.68 -12.49 -1.37
C PHE A 204 9.08 -12.79 -1.92
N CYS A 205 9.39 -14.08 -2.06
CA CYS A 205 10.61 -14.55 -2.70
C CYS A 205 10.46 -14.59 -4.22
N TRP A 206 11.36 -13.96 -4.96
CA TRP A 206 11.33 -13.93 -6.43
C TRP A 206 11.37 -15.33 -7.08
N TYR A 207 12.11 -16.27 -6.48
CA TYR A 207 12.35 -17.58 -7.09
C TYR A 207 11.22 -18.57 -6.88
N CYS A 208 10.63 -18.59 -5.69
CA CYS A 208 9.60 -19.57 -5.33
C CYS A 208 8.21 -18.95 -5.12
N LEU A 209 8.11 -17.61 -5.20
CA LEU A 209 6.88 -16.84 -5.00
C LEU A 209 6.21 -17.07 -3.63
N ALA A 210 6.94 -17.63 -2.66
CA ALA A 210 6.46 -17.81 -1.31
C ALA A 210 6.32 -16.46 -0.60
N SER A 211 5.26 -16.31 0.19
CA SER A 211 5.07 -15.19 1.12
C SER A 211 6.22 -15.14 2.13
N LEU A 212 6.76 -13.94 2.34
CA LEU A 212 7.80 -13.61 3.31
C LEU A 212 7.36 -12.49 4.26
N ASP A 213 6.06 -12.18 4.34
CA ASP A 213 5.53 -11.10 5.19
C ASP A 213 5.98 -11.24 6.65
N ASP A 214 6.02 -12.47 7.18
CA ASP A 214 6.45 -12.79 8.55
C ASP A 214 7.94 -13.17 8.68
N ASP A 215 8.71 -13.26 7.58
CA ASP A 215 10.11 -13.67 7.59
C ASP A 215 11.08 -12.48 7.68
N PHE A 216 10.92 -11.69 8.76
CA PHE A 216 11.76 -10.52 9.03
C PHE A 216 13.26 -10.85 9.22
N LEU A 217 13.59 -12.11 9.51
CA LEU A 217 14.96 -12.58 9.71
C LEU A 217 15.60 -13.23 8.47
N LEU A 218 14.93 -13.19 7.31
CA LEU A 218 15.45 -13.78 6.07
C LEU A 218 15.77 -15.29 6.21
N ARG A 219 15.09 -16.01 7.12
CA ARG A 219 15.34 -17.43 7.40
C ARG A 219 15.04 -18.31 6.19
N HIS A 220 14.18 -17.85 5.28
CA HIS A 220 13.89 -18.49 4.01
C HIS A 220 15.17 -18.76 3.18
N TYR A 221 16.19 -17.91 3.29
CA TYR A 221 17.42 -18.00 2.50
C TYR A 221 18.53 -18.83 3.16
N ASP A 222 18.29 -19.38 4.36
CA ASP A 222 19.28 -20.20 5.07
C ASP A 222 19.20 -21.69 4.72
N LYS A 223 18.07 -22.15 4.15
CA LYS A 223 17.79 -23.56 3.86
C LYS A 223 16.99 -23.73 2.56
N GLY A 224 16.93 -24.98 2.06
CA GLY A 224 16.07 -25.34 0.93
C GLY A 224 16.51 -24.76 -0.43
N PRO A 225 15.61 -24.74 -1.43
CA PRO A 225 15.92 -24.41 -2.83
C PRO A 225 16.27 -22.93 -3.08
N CYS A 226 15.97 -22.05 -2.12
CA CYS A 226 16.27 -20.61 -2.15
C CYS A 226 17.54 -20.25 -1.35
N LYS A 227 18.25 -21.25 -0.81
CA LYS A 227 19.45 -21.02 0.01
C LYS A 227 20.49 -20.18 -0.73
N ASN A 228 21.02 -19.16 -0.06
CA ASN A 228 22.05 -18.24 -0.59
C ASN A 228 21.64 -17.41 -1.83
N LYS A 229 20.35 -17.38 -2.21
CA LYS A 229 19.89 -16.64 -3.39
C LYS A 229 19.39 -15.22 -3.12
N LEU A 230 19.63 -14.67 -1.93
CA LEU A 230 19.11 -13.35 -1.55
C LEU A 230 19.65 -12.20 -2.43
N GLY A 231 20.88 -12.33 -2.95
CA GLY A 231 21.48 -11.38 -3.89
C GLY A 231 22.35 -10.29 -3.26
N HIS A 232 22.25 -10.07 -1.93
CA HIS A 232 23.09 -9.13 -1.19
C HIS A 232 23.61 -9.70 0.14
N SER A 233 24.68 -9.12 0.68
CA SER A 233 25.19 -9.51 2.01
C SER A 233 24.26 -9.02 3.12
N ARG A 234 23.85 -9.91 4.04
CA ARG A 234 23.00 -9.60 5.22
C ARG A 234 23.59 -8.47 6.08
N ALA A 235 24.91 -8.34 6.07
CA ALA A 235 25.63 -7.28 6.78
C ALA A 235 25.25 -5.90 6.26
N SER A 236 24.99 -5.72 4.95
CA SER A 236 24.68 -4.40 4.37
C SER A 236 23.36 -3.82 4.88
N VAL A 237 22.32 -4.65 5.02
CA VAL A 237 21.01 -4.24 5.54
C VAL A 237 21.10 -3.90 7.04
N VAL A 238 21.83 -4.71 7.81
CA VAL A 238 22.07 -4.45 9.24
C VAL A 238 22.93 -3.19 9.42
N TRP A 239 23.94 -2.99 8.58
CA TRP A 239 24.80 -1.81 8.60
C TRP A 239 24.02 -0.54 8.26
N HIS A 240 23.16 -0.57 7.23
CA HIS A 240 22.31 0.57 6.87
C HIS A 240 21.33 0.92 8.00
N ARG A 241 20.69 -0.10 8.61
CA ARG A 241 19.80 0.11 9.78
C ARG A 241 20.55 0.70 10.97
N ALA A 242 21.74 0.18 11.29
CA ALA A 242 22.57 0.69 12.38
C ALA A 242 23.13 2.10 12.08
N GLN A 243 23.49 2.39 10.84
CA GLN A 243 23.98 3.69 10.40
C GLN A 243 22.92 4.78 10.54
N VAL A 244 21.67 4.50 10.14
CA VAL A 244 20.57 5.45 10.29
C VAL A 244 20.31 5.76 11.77
N ILE A 245 20.28 4.74 12.63
CA ILE A 245 20.14 4.91 14.08
C ILE A 245 21.31 5.74 14.64
N GLY A 246 22.54 5.47 14.20
CA GLY A 246 23.73 6.22 14.59
C GLY A 246 23.70 7.68 14.16
N ILE A 247 23.20 7.98 12.96
CA ILE A 247 23.03 9.35 12.46
C ILE A 247 22.04 10.12 13.33
N PHE A 248 20.86 9.55 13.60
CA PHE A 248 19.86 10.21 14.43
C PHE A 248 20.35 10.43 15.87
N ALA A 249 21.02 9.43 16.47
CA ALA A 249 21.62 9.56 17.78
C ALA A 249 22.72 10.64 17.79
N GLY A 250 23.58 10.68 16.77
CA GLY A 250 24.65 11.66 16.62
C GLY A 250 24.13 13.10 16.49
N PHE A 251 23.15 13.33 15.61
CA PHE A 251 22.50 14.64 15.47
C PHE A 251 21.79 15.05 16.77
N GLY A 252 21.13 14.13 17.46
CA GLY A 252 20.50 14.40 18.75
C GLY A 252 21.50 14.86 19.81
N ILE A 253 22.63 14.15 19.95
CA ILE A 253 23.70 14.53 20.89
C ILE A 253 24.32 15.87 20.49
N LEU A 254 24.59 16.09 19.20
CA LEU A 254 25.16 17.35 18.71
C LEU A 254 24.26 18.53 19.05
N LEU A 255 22.95 18.42 18.80
CA LEU A 255 21.98 19.48 19.13
C LEU A 255 21.88 19.71 20.64
N LEU A 256 21.93 18.65 21.45
CA LEU A 256 21.90 18.76 22.91
C LEU A 256 23.12 19.52 23.44
N VAL A 257 24.31 19.25 22.90
CA VAL A 257 25.55 19.95 23.29
C VAL A 257 25.64 21.36 22.71
N ALA A 258 25.19 21.56 21.47
CA ALA A 258 25.20 22.87 20.82
C ALA A 258 24.16 23.83 21.43
N SER A 259 23.04 23.33 21.93
CA SER A 259 21.94 24.15 22.49
C SER A 259 22.41 25.10 23.61
N PRO A 260 23.15 24.66 24.65
CA PRO A 260 23.72 25.57 25.67
C PRO A 260 24.66 26.63 25.09
N LEU A 261 25.51 26.27 24.12
CA LEU A 261 26.46 27.19 23.49
C LEU A 261 25.75 28.24 22.64
N LEU A 262 24.71 27.84 21.91
CA LEU A 262 23.89 28.72 21.10
C LEU A 262 23.06 29.68 21.98
N LEU A 263 22.54 29.20 23.11
CA LEU A 263 21.83 30.05 24.08
C LEU A 263 22.75 31.10 24.72
N LEU A 264 24.01 30.75 25.00
CA LEU A 264 25.01 31.69 25.51
C LEU A 264 25.47 32.69 24.44
N ALA A 265 25.56 32.26 23.18
CA ALA A 265 25.96 33.12 22.05
C ALA A 265 24.81 33.99 21.53
N ALA A 266 23.54 33.61 21.77
CA ALA A 266 22.36 34.30 21.24
C ALA A 266 22.30 35.81 21.60
N PRO A 267 22.57 36.26 22.84
CA PRO A 267 22.60 37.69 23.17
C PRO A 267 23.68 38.43 22.38
N CYS A 268 24.87 37.83 22.21
CA CYS A 268 25.96 38.42 21.44
C CYS A 268 25.64 38.48 19.94
N ILE A 269 25.03 37.44 19.38
CA ILE A 269 24.64 37.38 17.96
C ILE A 269 23.54 38.40 17.67
N VAL A 270 22.53 38.52 18.53
CA VAL A 270 21.43 39.50 18.41
C VAL A 270 21.98 40.92 18.56
N CYS A 271 22.84 41.19 19.55
CA CYS A 271 23.44 42.51 19.75
C CYS A 271 24.42 42.91 18.63
N CYS A 272 25.20 41.97 18.08
CA CYS A 272 26.07 42.23 16.93
C CYS A 272 25.26 42.52 15.66
N LYS A 273 24.10 41.90 15.47
CA LYS A 273 23.17 42.23 14.37
C LYS A 273 22.51 43.60 14.58
N CYS A 274 22.25 44.01 15.82
CA CYS A 274 21.77 45.36 16.14
C CYS A 274 22.83 46.45 15.92
N ARG A 275 24.12 46.18 16.16
CA ARG A 275 25.21 47.13 15.91
C ARG A 275 25.39 47.45 14.41
N ILE A 276 25.05 46.53 13.51
CA ILE A 276 24.99 46.76 12.06
C ILE A 276 23.84 47.73 11.69
N CYS A 277 22.75 47.77 12.47
CA CYS A 277 21.65 48.73 12.29
C CYS A 277 21.98 50.12 12.88
N SER A 278 22.77 50.20 13.95
CA SER A 278 23.20 51.49 14.53
C SER A 278 24.26 52.23 13.70
N GLY A 279 24.96 51.55 12.78
CA GLY A 279 25.96 52.16 11.90
C GLY A 279 25.39 52.87 10.67
N ALA A 280 24.10 52.67 10.36
CA ALA A 280 23.42 53.30 9.21
C ALA A 280 22.66 54.59 9.58
N ALA A 281 22.53 54.92 10.87
CA ALA A 281 21.69 56.02 11.36
C ALA A 281 22.48 57.31 11.71
N LYS A 282 23.61 57.58 11.05
CA LYS A 282 24.43 58.77 11.34
C LYS A 282 24.85 59.54 10.09
N LEU A 283 23.90 59.95 9.25
CA LEU A 283 24.07 61.01 8.25
C LEU A 283 22.71 61.62 7.87
N GLU A 284 22.01 62.31 8.76
CA GLU A 284 21.04 63.36 8.36
C GLU A 284 20.59 64.21 9.56
N GLU A 285 21.43 65.15 10.01
CA GLU A 285 20.96 66.30 10.80
C GLU A 285 21.88 67.49 10.50
N THR A 286 21.63 68.21 9.41
CA THR A 286 22.06 69.62 9.30
C THR A 286 21.27 70.40 8.23
N GLU A 287 19.98 70.71 8.40
CA GLU A 287 19.33 71.85 7.71
C GLU A 287 18.23 72.40 8.64
N VAL A 288 18.57 73.36 9.51
CA VAL A 288 18.31 74.81 9.37
C VAL A 288 16.83 75.15 9.19
N ASP A 289 16.28 75.69 10.28
CA ASP A 289 14.99 76.34 10.45
C ASP A 289 14.80 77.53 9.49
N TYR A 290 13.64 77.61 8.83
CA TYR A 290 13.06 78.86 8.34
C TYR A 290 11.52 78.75 8.32
N ASP A 291 10.90 79.46 9.25
CA ASP A 291 9.47 79.76 9.29
C ASP A 291 9.05 80.71 8.16
N ASP A 292 7.77 80.56 7.81
CA ASP A 292 6.78 81.60 7.55
C ASP A 292 6.17 81.80 6.15
N ALA A 293 4.86 81.93 6.28
CA ALA A 293 3.71 82.29 5.47
C ALA A 293 3.84 82.96 4.09
N ALA A 294 2.79 82.62 3.33
CA ALA A 294 1.97 83.49 2.49
C ALA A 294 2.68 84.14 1.28
N VAL A 295 2.12 84.12 0.09
CA VAL A 295 0.97 84.93 -0.33
C VAL A 295 0.53 84.34 -1.67
N ALA A 296 -0.69 83.80 -1.76
CA ALA A 296 -1.82 84.39 -2.47
C ALA A 296 -1.63 84.66 -3.99
N LEU A 297 -2.53 84.00 -4.74
CA LEU A 297 -3.36 84.54 -5.83
C LEU A 297 -2.82 84.65 -7.26
N HIS A 298 -3.65 84.09 -8.16
CA HIS A 298 -3.89 84.46 -9.57
C HIS A 298 -2.73 84.23 -10.55
N SER A 299 -2.89 83.74 -11.77
CA SER A 299 -4.02 83.27 -12.57
C SER A 299 -3.40 82.74 -13.88
N THR A 300 -4.19 82.01 -14.65
CA THR A 300 -4.09 81.85 -16.11
C THR A 300 -3.06 80.90 -16.72
N SER A 301 -3.65 79.93 -17.44
CA SER A 301 -3.37 79.55 -18.83
C SER A 301 -2.10 78.78 -19.19
N GLY A 302 -2.34 77.63 -19.82
CA GLY A 302 -1.82 77.39 -21.16
C GLY A 302 -0.62 76.45 -21.27
N LEU A 303 -0.92 75.23 -21.74
CA LEU A 303 -0.29 74.57 -22.90
C LEU A 303 1.22 74.76 -23.19
N GLN A 304 1.85 73.59 -23.40
CA GLN A 304 2.96 73.29 -24.33
C GLN A 304 4.38 73.78 -23.93
N ARG A 305 5.42 72.95 -24.09
CA ARG A 305 5.66 71.89 -25.09
C ARG A 305 6.09 70.57 -24.49
#